data_AF-A0A951A9K7-F1
#
_entry.id   AF-A0A951A9K7-F1
#
_cell.length_a   1.000
_cell.length_b   1.000
_cell.length_c   1.000
_cell.angle_alpha   90.00
_cell.angle_beta   90.00
_cell.angle_gamma   90.00
#
_symmetry.space_group_name_H-M   'P 1'
#
loop_
_entity.id
_entity.type
_entity.pdbx_description
1 polymer ?
#
loop_
_entity_poly.entity_id
_entity_poly.type
_entity_poly.pdbx_seq_one_letter_code
_entity_poly.pdbx_strand_id
1 'polypeptide(L)'
;MGSRRLLLLALAAAAGLPGCGWTPLYADLETGPADAELRAIKVSPIPERIGQRLTLGLRDSLNPDGTPAPQRYRLDVLLTTARADLGIQSTGLGSRGKLDAYATVTLREIKT
;
A
#
# COMPACT_ATOMS: atom_id res chain seq x y z
N MET A 1 -39.57 -25.30 -32.20
CA MET A 1 -39.00 -23.94 -32.31
C MET A 1 -38.82 -23.19 -30.99
N GLY A 2 -39.44 -23.61 -29.86
CA GLY A 2 -39.34 -22.92 -28.57
C GLY A 2 -38.04 -23.12 -27.78
N SER A 3 -37.47 -24.35 -27.74
CA SER A 3 -36.29 -24.64 -26.92
C SER A 3 -35.01 -23.94 -27.38
N ARG A 4 -34.83 -23.78 -28.71
CA ARG A 4 -33.71 -23.02 -29.28
C ARG A 4 -33.75 -21.53 -28.91
N ARG A 5 -34.95 -20.94 -28.80
CA ARG A 5 -35.10 -19.52 -28.39
C ARG A 5 -34.80 -19.33 -26.91
N LEU A 6 -35.22 -20.29 -26.06
CA LEU A 6 -34.90 -20.30 -24.63
C LEU A 6 -33.40 -20.43 -24.35
N LEU A 7 -32.71 -21.29 -25.09
CA LEU A 7 -31.25 -21.44 -24.98
C LEU A 7 -30.50 -20.16 -25.37
N LEU A 8 -30.94 -19.47 -26.42
CA LEU A 8 -30.33 -18.20 -26.85
C LEU A 8 -30.54 -17.07 -25.82
N LEU A 9 -31.72 -17.01 -25.19
CA LEU A 9 -32.02 -16.05 -24.12
C LEU A 9 -31.17 -16.33 -22.85
N ALA A 10 -30.99 -17.60 -22.49
CA ALA A 10 -30.14 -17.98 -21.36
C ALA A 10 -28.67 -17.64 -21.60
N LEU A 11 -28.17 -17.84 -22.83
CA LEU A 11 -26.80 -17.50 -23.20
C LEU A 11 -26.56 -15.98 -23.24
N ALA A 12 -27.54 -15.21 -23.69
CA ALA A 12 -27.50 -13.75 -23.67
C ALA A 12 -27.54 -13.18 -22.25
N ALA A 13 -28.34 -13.78 -21.36
CA ALA A 13 -28.36 -13.42 -19.94
C ALA A 13 -27.03 -13.75 -19.24
N ALA A 14 -26.37 -14.86 -19.63
CA ALA A 14 -25.06 -15.23 -19.10
C ALA A 14 -23.93 -14.30 -19.57
N ALA A 15 -24.03 -13.74 -20.76
CA ALA A 15 -23.05 -12.78 -21.30
C ALA A 15 -23.07 -11.40 -20.61
N GLY A 16 -24.12 -11.09 -19.84
CA GLY A 16 -24.23 -9.89 -19.02
C GLY A 16 -23.66 -10.03 -17.59
N LEU A 17 -23.10 -11.18 -17.25
CA LEU A 17 -22.48 -11.45 -15.93
C LEU A 17 -20.94 -11.25 -15.84
N PRO A 18 -20.18 -10.58 -16.75
CA PRO A 18 -18.77 -10.34 -16.47
C PRO A 18 -18.73 -9.39 -15.27
N GLY A 19 -18.39 -9.94 -14.10
CA GLY A 19 -18.77 -9.40 -12.79
C GLY A 19 -18.51 -7.91 -12.62
N CYS A 20 -19.57 -7.14 -12.36
CA CYS A 20 -19.62 -5.76 -11.83
C CYS A 20 -18.62 -4.71 -12.35
N GLY A 21 -17.82 -4.97 -13.39
CA GLY A 21 -16.73 -4.08 -13.81
C GLY A 21 -15.63 -3.91 -12.76
N TRP A 22 -15.41 -4.91 -11.88
CA TRP A 22 -14.37 -4.78 -10.85
C TRP A 22 -12.99 -5.05 -11.45
N THR A 23 -12.21 -3.98 -11.64
CA THR A 23 -10.79 -4.10 -11.94
C THR A 23 -10.01 -4.01 -10.62
N PRO A 24 -9.28 -5.06 -10.23
CA PRO A 24 -8.49 -5.01 -9.01
C PRO A 24 -7.34 -4.01 -9.18
N LEU A 25 -7.33 -2.98 -8.32
CA LEU A 25 -6.34 -1.90 -8.37
C LEU A 25 -4.89 -2.38 -8.13
N TYR A 26 -4.73 -3.47 -7.37
CA TYR A 26 -3.43 -4.00 -6.91
C TYR A 26 -3.16 -5.45 -7.34
N ALA A 27 -3.95 -6.04 -8.27
CA ALA A 27 -3.73 -7.44 -8.65
C ALA A 27 -2.42 -7.66 -9.41
N ASP A 28 -1.93 -6.62 -10.07
CA ASP A 28 -0.64 -6.62 -10.72
C ASP A 28 0.12 -5.38 -10.23
N LEU A 29 1.16 -5.59 -9.43
CA LEU A 29 2.00 -4.51 -8.91
C LEU A 29 2.92 -3.95 -10.00
N GLU A 30 3.17 -4.69 -11.08
CA GLU A 30 4.09 -4.31 -12.16
C GLU A 30 3.39 -3.67 -13.37
N THR A 31 2.11 -4.00 -13.59
CA THR A 31 1.33 -3.48 -14.73
C THR A 31 0.00 -2.83 -14.34
N GLY A 32 -0.27 -2.74 -13.04
CA GLY A 32 -1.49 -2.14 -12.52
C GLY A 32 -1.63 -0.66 -12.88
N PRO A 33 -2.87 -0.15 -12.99
CA PRO A 33 -3.13 1.23 -13.41
C PRO A 33 -2.56 2.30 -12.46
N ALA A 34 -2.21 1.93 -11.22
CA ALA A 34 -1.62 2.82 -10.22
C ALA A 34 -0.08 2.81 -10.22
N ASP A 35 0.55 1.83 -10.88
CA ASP A 35 1.95 1.51 -10.66
C ASP A 35 2.90 2.66 -11.08
N ALA A 36 2.71 3.26 -12.26
CA ALA A 36 3.54 4.38 -12.71
C ALA A 36 3.47 5.61 -11.79
N GLU A 37 2.30 5.91 -11.24
CA GLU A 37 2.11 7.06 -10.32
C GLU A 37 2.69 6.76 -8.92
N LEU A 38 2.58 5.51 -8.44
CA LEU A 38 3.20 5.09 -7.16
C LEU A 38 4.73 5.14 -7.24
N ARG A 39 5.32 4.67 -8.35
CA ARG A 39 6.77 4.73 -8.60
C ARG A 39 7.31 6.15 -8.70
N ALA A 40 6.46 7.12 -9.04
CA ALA A 40 6.82 8.53 -9.10
C ALA A 40 6.90 9.22 -7.72
N ILE A 41 6.60 8.52 -6.63
CA ILE A 41 6.64 9.05 -5.26
C ILE A 41 8.04 8.88 -4.65
N LYS A 42 8.69 10.01 -4.36
CA LYS A 42 9.95 10.06 -3.62
C LYS A 42 9.71 10.08 -2.11
N VAL A 43 10.13 9.04 -1.41
CA VAL A 43 10.12 9.00 0.06
C VAL A 43 11.30 9.81 0.63
N SER A 44 11.00 10.86 1.41
CA SER A 44 12.01 11.61 2.16
C SER A 44 12.62 10.76 3.28
N PRO A 45 13.91 10.94 3.64
CA PRO A 45 14.51 10.19 4.75
C PRO A 45 13.76 10.44 6.06
N ILE A 46 13.41 9.36 6.76
CA ILE A 46 12.78 9.42 8.08
C ILE A 46 13.85 9.12 9.14
N PRO A 47 14.06 9.99 10.14
CA PRO A 47 15.09 9.82 11.16
C PRO A 47 14.96 8.53 11.99
N GLU A 48 16.03 8.18 12.68
CA GLU A 48 16.15 6.99 13.54
C GLU A 48 16.10 5.65 12.82
N ARG A 49 16.54 4.58 13.50
CA ARG A 49 16.54 3.23 12.92
C ARG A 49 15.14 2.76 12.51
N ILE A 50 14.12 3.09 13.29
CA ILE A 50 12.74 2.73 12.97
C ILE A 50 12.23 3.50 11.75
N GLY A 51 12.61 4.78 11.59
CA GLY A 51 12.29 5.57 10.41
C GLY A 51 13.04 5.11 9.17
N GLN A 52 14.30 4.70 9.30
CA GLN A 52 15.05 4.09 8.19
C GLN A 52 14.37 2.80 7.69
N ARG A 53 13.90 1.93 8.61
CA ARG A 53 13.13 0.74 8.21
C ARG A 53 11.82 1.11 7.53
N LEU A 54 11.11 2.11 8.04
CA LEU A 54 9.89 2.59 7.41
C LEU A 54 10.16 3.16 6.00
N THR A 55 11.25 3.91 5.85
CA THR A 55 11.67 4.45 4.54
C THR A 55 11.92 3.32 3.54
N LEU A 56 12.61 2.26 3.96
CA LEU A 56 12.85 1.08 3.11
C LEU A 56 11.54 0.37 2.76
N GLY A 57 10.68 0.10 3.73
CA GLY A 57 9.39 -0.56 3.50
C GLY A 57 8.45 0.24 2.61
N LEU A 58 8.43 1.58 2.74
CA LEU A 58 7.66 2.45 1.85
C LEU A 58 8.20 2.40 0.42
N ARG A 59 9.53 2.43 0.25
CA ARG A 59 10.14 2.33 -1.09
C ARG A 59 9.82 0.99 -1.76
N ASP A 60 9.93 -0.09 -1.01
CA ASP A 60 9.61 -1.45 -1.47
C ASP A 60 8.12 -1.58 -1.84
N SER A 61 7.23 -1.01 -1.03
CA SER A 61 5.80 -1.04 -1.30
C SER A 61 5.37 -0.17 -2.50
N LEU A 62 6.09 0.91 -2.79
CA LEU A 62 5.75 1.86 -3.85
C LEU A 62 6.43 1.54 -5.19
N ASN A 63 7.55 0.84 -5.14
CA ASN A 63 8.35 0.43 -6.31
C ASN A 63 9.11 -0.87 -6.00
N PRO A 64 8.41 -2.01 -5.91
CA PRO A 64 9.00 -3.28 -5.49
C PRO A 64 10.14 -3.73 -6.40
N ASP A 65 10.01 -3.50 -7.71
CA ASP A 65 11.03 -3.91 -8.68
C ASP A 65 12.18 -2.89 -8.81
N GLY A 66 12.08 -1.76 -8.11
CA GLY A 66 13.06 -0.69 -8.17
C GLY A 66 13.21 -0.06 -9.56
N THR A 67 12.16 -0.13 -10.39
CA THR A 67 12.18 0.41 -11.76
C THR A 67 12.38 1.93 -11.71
N PRO A 68 13.34 2.50 -12.48
CA PRO A 68 13.53 3.95 -12.52
C PRO A 68 12.27 4.67 -13.03
N ALA A 69 11.81 5.68 -12.27
CA ALA A 69 10.68 6.53 -12.64
C ALA A 69 10.98 8.01 -12.35
N PRO A 70 10.47 8.95 -13.17
CA PRO A 70 10.59 10.37 -12.88
C PRO A 70 9.84 10.70 -11.59
N GLN A 71 10.50 11.40 -10.67
CA GLN A 71 9.97 11.71 -9.35
C GLN A 71 9.04 12.92 -9.44
N ARG A 72 7.72 12.69 -9.33
CA ARG A 72 6.67 13.73 -9.44
C ARG A 72 6.15 14.16 -8.07
N TYR A 73 6.18 13.27 -7.10
CA TYR A 73 5.71 13.56 -5.75
C TYR A 73 6.80 13.38 -4.72
N ARG A 74 6.69 14.10 -3.60
CA ARG A 74 7.49 13.91 -2.40
C ARG A 74 6.57 13.49 -1.26
N LEU A 75 6.93 12.39 -0.62
CA LEU A 75 6.30 11.88 0.59
C LEU A 75 7.16 12.25 1.79
N ASP A 76 6.63 13.11 2.65
CA ASP A 76 7.25 13.48 3.92
C ASP A 76 6.48 12.81 5.07
N VAL A 77 7.21 12.15 5.96
CA VAL A 77 6.62 11.39 7.07
C VAL A 77 7.25 11.86 8.38
N LEU A 78 6.39 12.32 9.29
CA LEU A 78 6.74 12.57 10.68
C LEU A 78 6.36 11.34 11.50
N LEU A 79 7.37 10.57 11.92
CA LEU A 79 7.19 9.36 12.73
C LEU A 79 7.41 9.66 14.20
N THR A 80 6.44 9.31 15.05
CA THR A 80 6.52 9.42 16.50
C THR A 80 6.29 8.06 17.13
N THR A 81 7.13 7.68 18.08
CA THR A 81 7.03 6.38 18.76
C THR A 81 6.97 6.55 20.27
N ALA A 82 6.10 5.80 20.94
CA ALA A 82 6.00 5.73 22.38
C ALA A 82 6.25 4.30 22.86
N ARG A 83 7.13 4.12 23.83
CA ARG A 83 7.43 2.82 24.43
C ARG A 83 6.93 2.78 25.87
N ALA A 84 6.24 1.71 26.24
CA ALA A 84 5.81 1.43 27.60
C ALA A 84 6.22 0.01 28.00
N ASP A 85 6.79 -0.17 29.19
CA ASP A 85 7.08 -1.49 29.73
C ASP A 85 5.85 -2.00 30.50
N LEU A 86 5.22 -3.06 29.98
CA LEU A 86 3.93 -3.57 30.47
C LEU A 86 4.05 -4.72 31.48
N GLY A 87 5.26 -5.22 31.73
CA GLY A 87 5.48 -6.29 32.70
C GLY A 87 6.81 -6.11 33.39
N ILE A 88 6.81 -5.62 34.63
CA ILE A 88 8.01 -5.50 35.46
C ILE A 88 8.10 -6.76 36.32
N GLN A 89 9.14 -7.56 36.12
CA GLN A 89 9.44 -8.69 37.02
C GLN A 89 9.89 -8.15 38.39
N SER A 90 9.77 -8.92 39.48
CA SER A 90 10.20 -8.44 40.81
C SER A 90 11.71 -8.10 40.89
N THR A 91 12.49 -8.55 39.89
CA THR A 91 13.89 -8.19 39.66
C THR A 91 14.09 -6.83 38.98
N GLY A 92 13.01 -6.10 38.65
CA GLY A 92 13.05 -4.81 37.98
C GLY A 92 13.22 -4.87 36.45
N LEU A 93 13.35 -6.07 35.88
CA LEU A 93 13.52 -6.26 34.43
C LEU A 93 12.17 -6.38 33.71
N GLY A 94 11.93 -5.48 32.76
CA GLY A 94 10.76 -5.50 31.88
C GLY A 94 10.73 -6.77 31.02
N SER A 95 9.79 -7.69 31.24
CA SER A 95 9.62 -8.91 30.43
C SER A 95 8.84 -8.67 29.13
N ARG A 96 8.00 -7.62 29.10
CA ARG A 96 7.19 -7.26 27.94
C ARG A 96 7.10 -5.76 27.78
N GLY A 97 7.43 -5.27 26.58
CA GLY A 97 7.23 -3.88 26.18
C GLY A 97 6.11 -3.73 25.15
N LYS A 98 5.47 -2.58 25.13
CA LYS A 98 4.57 -2.10 24.07
C LYS A 98 5.26 -0.96 23.35
N LEU A 99 5.18 -0.97 22.02
CA LEU A 99 5.67 0.11 21.16
C LEU A 99 4.48 0.59 20.34
N ASP A 100 4.02 1.80 20.64
CA ASP A 100 3.00 2.50 19.85
C ASP A 100 3.73 3.41 18.84
N ALA A 101 3.31 3.39 17.58
CA ALA A 101 3.90 4.20 16.51
C ALA A 101 2.81 4.98 15.77
N TYR A 102 3.05 6.27 15.58
CA TYR A 102 2.15 7.21 14.90
C TYR A 102 2.90 7.88 13.76
N ALA A 103 2.27 7.98 12.61
CA ALA A 103 2.83 8.65 11.45
C ALA A 103 1.89 9.74 10.96
N THR A 104 2.40 10.96 10.82
CA THR A 104 1.74 12.01 10.04
C THR A 104 2.39 12.05 8.66
N VAL A 105 1.58 11.94 7.62
CA VAL A 105 2.04 11.77 6.25
C VAL A 105 1.58 12.95 5.41
N THR A 106 2.49 13.55 4.65
CA THR A 106 2.18 14.64 3.70
C THR A 106 2.71 14.27 2.32
N LEU A 107 1.84 14.26 1.33
CA LEU A 107 2.20 14.07 -0.08
C LEU A 107 2.14 15.42 -0.80
N ARG A 108 3.21 15.78 -1.52
CA ARG A 108 3.29 17.04 -2.28
C ARG A 108 3.79 16.79 -3.69
N GLU A 109 3.26 17.51 -4.66
CA GLU A 109 3.83 17.53 -6.01
C GLU A 109 5.14 18.33 -6.01
N ILE A 110 6.17 17.76 -6.65
CA ILE A 110 7.43 18.45 -6.88
C ILE A 110 7.28 19.16 -8.21
N LYS A 111 6.92 20.46 -8.18
CA LYS A 111 6.95 21.29 -9.39
C LYS A 111 8.35 21.16 -10.01
N THR A 112 8.37 20.67 -11.26
CA THR A 112 9.57 20.65 -12.12
C THR A 112 9.84 22.06 -12.63
#